data_AF-A0A529L552-F1
#
_entry.id   AF-A0A529L552-F1
#
_cell.length_a   1.000
_cell.length_b   1.000
_cell.length_c   1.000
_cell.angle_alpha   90.00
_cell.angle_beta   90.00
_cell.angle_gamma   90.00
#
_symmetry.space_group_name_H-M   'P 1'
#
loop_
_entity.id
_entity.type
_entity.pdbx_description
1 polymer ?
#
loop_
_entity_poly.entity_id
_entity_poly.type
_entity_poly.pdbx_seq_one_letter_code
_entity_poly.pdbx_strand_id
1 'polypeptide(L)'
;EMLLQAFRDCRPDIVIVEAFPFGRRQMRFELLPLIEAIDATSPRPLLATSVRDILQERVKPGRNEETVDLINRHFDLVMVHGDPAFATIDKTFPLAGAIRAEVAYTGLVAAPPPPAASERFDVLVSVGGGAAGRSLVSFTVAAAQNANNG
;
A
#
# COMPACT_ATOMS: atom_id res chain seq x y z
N GLU A 1 -15.90 16.03 4.32
CA GLU A 1 -15.71 16.77 5.60
C GLU A 1 -15.23 15.90 6.76
N MET A 2 -15.74 14.66 6.92
CA MET A 2 -15.36 13.78 8.05
C MET A 2 -13.86 13.56 8.24
N LEU A 3 -13.09 13.34 7.16
CA LEU A 3 -11.63 13.13 7.25
C LEU A 3 -10.90 14.36 7.83
N LEU A 4 -11.24 15.56 7.35
CA LEU A 4 -10.65 16.80 7.84
C LEU A 4 -11.02 17.07 9.30
N GLN A 5 -12.24 16.71 9.70
CA GLN A 5 -12.66 16.83 11.09
C GLN A 5 -11.87 15.87 11.98
N ALA A 6 -11.73 14.61 11.58
CA ALA A 6 -10.93 13.62 12.30
C ALA A 6 -9.46 14.07 12.45
N PHE A 7 -8.88 14.65 11.40
CA PHE A 7 -7.53 15.22 11.46
C PHE A 7 -7.41 16.34 12.52
N ARG A 8 -8.34 17.30 12.51
CA ARG A 8 -8.35 18.41 13.48
C ARG A 8 -8.58 17.96 14.91
N ASP A 9 -9.44 16.97 15.12
CA ASP A 9 -9.79 16.46 16.45
C ASP A 9 -8.65 15.60 17.02
N CYS A 10 -8.01 14.79 16.17
CA CYS A 10 -6.90 13.93 16.55
C CYS A 10 -5.61 14.71 16.86
N ARG A 11 -5.36 15.83 16.15
CA ARG A 11 -4.11 16.62 16.22
C ARG A 11 -2.85 15.72 16.15
N PRO A 12 -2.72 14.91 15.09
CA PRO A 12 -1.67 13.91 15.04
C PRO A 12 -0.29 14.54 14.87
N ASP A 13 0.73 13.91 15.46
CA ASP A 13 2.13 14.24 15.16
C ASP A 13 2.58 13.65 13.80
N ILE A 14 1.93 12.57 13.35
CA ILE A 14 2.24 11.85 12.12
C ILE A 14 0.95 11.45 11.40
N VAL A 15 0.89 11.70 10.10
CA VAL A 15 -0.17 11.21 9.20
C VAL A 15 0.46 10.27 8.17
N ILE A 16 -0.09 9.06 8.05
CA ILE A 16 0.34 8.06 7.05
C ILE A 16 -0.81 7.81 6.08
N VAL A 17 -0.54 7.95 4.79
CA VAL A 17 -1.53 7.69 3.73
C VAL A 17 -1.14 6.45 2.94
N GLU A 18 -1.99 5.43 2.92
CA GLU A 18 -1.74 4.23 2.13
C GLU A 18 -1.89 4.51 0.64
N ALA A 19 -0.87 4.10 -0.10
CA ALA A 19 -0.76 4.05 -1.55
C ALA A 19 -0.86 5.40 -2.29
N PHE A 20 -1.45 6.46 -1.75
CA PHE A 20 -1.48 7.77 -2.42
C PHE A 20 -0.17 8.54 -2.17
N PRO A 21 0.46 9.17 -3.18
CA PRO A 21 0.00 9.38 -4.56
C PRO A 21 0.36 8.27 -5.58
N PHE A 22 1.03 7.18 -5.18
CA PHE A 22 1.38 6.05 -6.05
C PHE A 22 0.18 5.23 -6.56
N GLY A 23 -1.00 5.42 -5.98
CA GLY A 23 -2.27 4.79 -6.32
C GLY A 23 -3.45 5.63 -5.84
N ARG A 24 -4.64 5.00 -5.78
CA ARG A 24 -5.88 5.58 -5.20
C ARG A 24 -6.24 6.99 -5.71
N ARG A 25 -6.02 7.28 -7.00
CA ARG A 25 -6.26 8.61 -7.61
C ARG A 25 -7.70 9.10 -7.46
N GLN A 26 -8.68 8.19 -7.41
CA GLN A 26 -10.06 8.52 -7.17
C GLN A 26 -10.29 9.19 -5.81
N MET A 27 -9.35 9.06 -4.85
CA MET A 27 -9.43 9.67 -3.52
C MET A 27 -8.82 11.08 -3.46
N ARG A 28 -8.37 11.64 -4.59
CA ARG A 28 -7.79 12.99 -4.64
C ARG A 28 -8.68 14.07 -4.05
N PHE A 29 -10.00 13.95 -4.23
CA PHE A 29 -10.95 14.93 -3.74
C PHE A 29 -10.97 15.04 -2.21
N GLU A 30 -10.56 14.00 -1.47
CA GLU A 30 -10.43 14.06 -0.01
C GLU A 30 -8.99 14.23 0.44
N LEU A 31 -8.04 13.61 -0.26
CA LEU A 31 -6.63 13.60 0.16
C LEU A 31 -5.90 14.91 -0.14
N LEU A 32 -6.23 15.60 -1.23
CA LEU A 32 -5.62 16.92 -1.49
C LEU A 32 -6.02 17.96 -0.43
N PRO A 33 -7.31 18.11 -0.05
CA PRO A 33 -7.67 18.98 1.06
C PRO A 33 -7.03 18.58 2.40
N LEU A 34 -6.84 17.28 2.66
CA LEU A 34 -6.14 16.82 3.87
C LEU A 34 -4.68 17.27 3.87
N ILE A 35 -3.98 17.14 2.74
CA ILE A 35 -2.59 17.58 2.59
C ILE A 35 -2.48 19.09 2.79
N GLU A 36 -3.38 19.87 2.20
CA GLU A 36 -3.43 21.33 2.39
C GLU A 36 -3.67 21.69 3.87
N ALA A 37 -4.55 20.96 4.56
CA ALA A 37 -4.78 21.16 5.99
C ALA A 37 -3.56 20.79 6.85
N ILE A 38 -2.84 19.73 6.49
CA ILE A 38 -1.58 19.35 7.13
C ILE A 38 -0.56 20.48 6.97
N ASP A 39 -0.36 20.98 5.75
CA ASP A 39 0.60 22.05 5.44
C ASP A 39 0.28 23.36 6.18
N ALA A 40 -1.00 23.65 6.42
CA ALA A 40 -1.44 24.83 7.15
C ALA A 40 -1.32 24.69 8.69
N THR A 41 -0.99 23.51 9.22
CA THR A 41 -0.93 23.26 10.66
C THR A 41 0.44 23.62 11.24
N SER A 42 0.46 24.18 12.45
CA SER A 42 1.69 24.50 13.20
C SER A 42 1.63 23.95 14.63
N PRO A 43 2.55 23.06 15.05
CA PRO A 43 3.61 22.47 14.22
C PRO A 43 3.04 21.56 13.12
N ARG A 44 3.70 21.51 11.96
CA ARG A 44 3.27 20.69 10.83
C ARG A 44 3.50 19.20 11.16
N PRO A 45 2.47 18.34 11.15
CA PRO A 45 2.65 16.90 11.35
C PRO A 45 3.53 16.28 10.26
N LEU A 46 4.29 15.24 10.57
CA LEU A 46 5.01 14.48 9.54
C LEU A 46 4.00 13.81 8.61
N LEU A 47 4.17 13.95 7.30
CA LEU A 47 3.33 13.31 6.30
C LEU A 47 4.11 12.22 5.57
N ALA A 48 3.67 10.97 5.74
CA ALA A 48 4.24 9.81 5.08
C ALA A 48 3.24 9.15 4.11
N THR A 49 3.76 8.54 3.06
CA THR A 49 3.01 7.62 2.22
C THR A 49 3.56 6.21 2.40
N SER A 50 2.69 5.21 2.36
CA SER A 50 3.11 3.81 2.41
C SER A 50 2.72 3.04 1.16
N VAL A 51 3.65 2.24 0.63
CA VAL A 51 3.48 1.47 -0.60
C VAL A 51 4.05 0.07 -0.45
N ARG A 52 3.58 -0.86 -1.27
CA ARG A 52 4.23 -2.16 -1.45
C ARG A 52 5.40 -2.02 -2.42
N ASP A 53 6.40 -2.88 -2.28
CA ASP A 53 7.57 -3.00 -3.15
C ASP A 53 7.23 -3.16 -4.64
N ILE A 54 6.16 -3.88 -4.96
CA ILE A 54 5.66 -4.07 -6.33
C ILE A 54 4.53 -3.10 -6.63
N LEU A 55 4.90 -1.98 -7.24
CA LEU A 55 3.95 -1.01 -7.77
C LEU A 55 3.43 -1.47 -9.13
N GLN A 56 2.12 -1.33 -9.33
CA GLN A 56 1.51 -1.60 -10.62
C GLN A 56 1.95 -0.52 -11.62
N GLU A 57 2.49 -0.96 -12.75
CA GLU A 57 2.98 -0.06 -13.80
C GLU A 57 1.87 0.87 -14.30
N ARG A 58 2.19 2.17 -14.38
CA ARG A 58 1.27 3.20 -14.84
C ARG A 58 1.44 3.41 -16.33
N VAL A 59 0.45 2.95 -17.10
CA VAL A 59 0.46 2.99 -18.57
C VAL A 59 0.18 4.39 -19.17
N LYS A 60 -0.34 5.34 -18.38
CA LYS A 60 -0.69 6.69 -18.90
C LYS A 60 0.47 7.68 -18.69
N PRO A 61 0.89 8.42 -19.74
CA PRO A 61 1.90 9.47 -19.64
C PRO A 61 1.56 10.54 -18.58
N GLY A 62 2.58 11.15 -17.96
CA GLY A 62 2.44 12.24 -16.98
C GLY A 62 2.12 11.81 -15.55
N ARG A 63 1.71 10.55 -15.34
CA ARG A 63 1.28 10.09 -14.02
C ARG A 63 2.42 9.87 -13.04
N ASN A 64 3.61 9.56 -13.51
CA ASN A 64 4.75 9.34 -12.62
C ASN A 64 5.30 10.71 -12.18
N GLU A 65 5.32 11.67 -13.09
CA GLU A 65 5.71 13.06 -12.87
C GLU A 65 4.78 13.71 -11.83
N GLU A 66 3.46 13.58 -12.00
CA GLU A 66 2.49 14.05 -11.00
C GLU A 66 2.71 13.43 -9.60
N THR A 67 3.07 12.14 -9.54
CA THR A 67 3.38 11.47 -8.25
C THR A 67 4.61 12.10 -7.63
N VAL A 68 5.71 12.20 -8.38
CA VAL A 68 6.97 12.77 -7.90
C VAL A 68 6.77 14.21 -7.43
N ASP A 69 6.06 15.03 -8.20
CA ASP A 69 5.78 16.42 -7.84
C ASP A 69 5.02 16.52 -6.52
N LEU A 70 4.02 15.66 -6.32
CA LEU A 70 3.20 15.68 -5.12
C LEU A 70 3.99 15.18 -3.90
N ILE A 71 4.77 14.12 -4.04
CA ILE A 71 5.69 13.64 -3.00
C ILE A 71 6.66 14.76 -2.61
N ASN A 72 7.35 15.32 -3.59
CA ASN A 72 8.43 16.28 -3.36
C ASN A 72 7.99 17.64 -2.83
N ARG A 73 6.69 17.93 -2.86
CA ARG A 73 6.10 19.17 -2.32
C ARG A 73 5.57 18.99 -0.89
N HIS A 74 5.05 17.82 -0.57
CA HIS A 74 4.20 17.65 0.62
C HIS A 74 4.63 16.50 1.53
N PHE A 75 5.29 15.46 1.01
CA PHE A 75 5.62 14.26 1.78
C PHE A 75 7.04 14.32 2.31
N ASP A 76 7.20 13.89 3.55
CA ASP A 76 8.50 13.77 4.23
C ASP A 76 9.11 12.39 4.02
N LEU A 77 8.27 11.34 3.96
CA LEU A 77 8.69 9.95 3.97
C LEU A 77 7.87 9.08 3.01
N VAL A 78 8.55 8.23 2.26
CA VAL A 78 8.00 7.12 1.48
C VAL A 78 8.39 5.81 2.17
N MET A 79 7.42 5.16 2.79
CA MET A 79 7.58 3.85 3.42
C MET A 79 7.33 2.75 2.39
N VAL A 80 8.36 1.99 2.07
CA VAL A 80 8.27 0.83 1.16
C VAL A 80 8.17 -0.44 1.99
N HIS A 81 7.03 -1.12 1.90
CA HIS A 81 6.77 -2.41 2.51
C HIS A 81 7.27 -3.52 1.59
N GLY A 82 8.50 -3.97 1.85
CA GLY A 82 9.14 -5.04 1.12
C GLY A 82 10.61 -5.18 1.50
N ASP A 83 11.26 -6.18 0.92
CA ASP A 83 12.67 -6.48 1.13
C ASP A 83 13.50 -5.92 -0.05
N PRO A 84 14.42 -4.96 0.18
CA PRO A 84 15.25 -4.42 -0.89
C PRO A 84 16.19 -5.45 -1.53
N ALA A 85 16.48 -6.57 -0.86
CA ALA A 85 17.21 -7.69 -1.46
C ALA A 85 16.37 -8.44 -2.53
N PHE A 86 15.04 -8.34 -2.44
CA PHE A 86 14.10 -8.92 -3.40
C PHE A 86 13.73 -7.92 -4.50
N ALA A 87 13.13 -6.79 -4.12
CA ALA A 87 12.68 -5.77 -5.06
C ALA A 87 12.86 -4.37 -4.46
N THR A 88 13.34 -3.45 -5.29
CA THR A 88 13.52 -2.06 -4.94
C THR A 88 12.51 -1.19 -5.71
N ILE A 89 12.11 -0.07 -5.13
CA ILE A 89 11.10 0.83 -5.70
C ILE A 89 11.48 1.36 -7.09
N ASP A 90 12.76 1.54 -7.38
CA ASP A 90 13.26 1.96 -8.70
C ASP A 90 13.04 0.92 -9.80
N LYS A 91 12.91 -0.37 -9.43
CA LYS A 91 12.55 -1.43 -10.39
C LYS A 91 11.07 -1.38 -10.80
N THR A 92 10.22 -0.75 -9.99
CA THR A 92 8.75 -0.79 -10.17
C THR A 92 8.15 0.61 -10.38
N PHE A 93 8.93 1.66 -10.12
CA PHE A 93 8.58 3.06 -10.38
C PHE A 93 9.72 3.78 -11.11
N PRO A 94 9.59 4.05 -12.43
CA PRO A 94 10.67 4.59 -13.25
C PRO A 94 11.27 5.92 -12.79
N LEU A 95 10.52 6.74 -12.06
CA LEU A 95 10.98 8.05 -11.56
C LEU A 95 11.39 8.02 -10.08
N ALA A 96 11.70 6.85 -9.51
CA ALA A 96 12.10 6.74 -8.11
C ALA A 96 13.31 7.62 -7.77
N GLY A 97 14.28 7.73 -8.68
CA GLY A 97 15.46 8.59 -8.49
C GLY A 97 15.18 10.09 -8.45
N ALA A 98 13.96 10.52 -8.81
CA ALA A 98 13.53 11.92 -8.72
C ALA A 98 12.82 12.24 -7.39
N ILE A 99 12.59 11.25 -6.53
CA ILE A 99 11.99 11.44 -5.20
C ILE A 99 13.05 12.05 -4.27
N ARG A 100 12.71 13.18 -3.65
CA ARG A 100 13.53 13.91 -2.68
C ARG A 100 13.17 13.62 -1.23
N ALA A 101 11.94 13.15 -0.99
CA ALA A 101 11.54 12.66 0.32
C ALA A 101 12.40 11.46 0.74
N GLU A 102 12.51 11.23 2.04
CA GLU A 102 13.21 10.05 2.53
C GLU A 102 12.49 8.78 2.06
N VAL A 103 13.24 7.75 1.63
CA VAL A 103 12.67 6.46 1.22
C VAL A 103 13.19 5.40 2.18
N ALA A 104 12.29 4.82 2.98
CA ALA A 104 12.64 3.83 3.99
C ALA A 104 11.98 2.48 3.69
N TYR A 105 12.78 1.41 3.67
CA TYR A 105 12.26 0.04 3.59
C TYR A 105 11.90 -0.45 4.99
N THR A 106 10.68 -0.92 5.13
CA THR A 106 10.09 -1.32 6.42
C THR A 106 10.03 -2.85 6.59
N GLY A 107 10.51 -3.59 5.58
CA GLY A 107 10.31 -5.03 5.50
C GLY A 107 8.86 -5.40 5.15
N LEU A 108 8.55 -6.68 5.25
CA LEU A 108 7.20 -7.19 5.05
C LEU A 108 6.35 -6.91 6.29
N VAL A 109 5.28 -6.13 6.13
CA VAL A 109 4.30 -5.89 7.19
C VAL A 109 3.40 -7.12 7.30
N ALA A 110 3.56 -7.87 8.39
CA ALA A 110 2.78 -9.05 8.69
C ALA A 110 2.21 -8.98 10.11
N ALA A 111 1.09 -9.67 10.32
CA ALA A 111 0.61 -9.95 11.67
C ALA A 111 1.65 -10.79 12.43
N PRO A 112 1.62 -10.80 13.77
CA PRO A 112 2.41 -11.73 14.56
C PRO A 112 2.24 -13.17 14.05
N PRO A 113 3.29 -14.00 14.12
CA PRO A 113 3.20 -15.39 13.69
C PRO A 113 1.99 -16.06 14.36
N PRO A 114 1.10 -16.70 13.59
CA PRO A 114 0.01 -17.46 14.19
C PRO A 114 0.59 -18.62 15.00
N PRO A 115 -0.18 -19.14 15.99
CA PRO A 115 0.20 -20.37 16.66
C PRO A 115 0.36 -21.51 15.65
N ALA A 116 1.19 -22.50 16.00
CA ALA A 116 1.37 -23.68 15.16
C ALA A 116 0.02 -24.35 14.89
N ALA A 117 -0.22 -24.70 13.62
CA ALA A 117 -1.44 -25.40 13.23
C ALA A 117 -1.52 -26.75 13.96
N SER A 118 -2.65 -27.02 14.61
CA SER A 118 -2.95 -28.30 15.24
C SER A 118 -3.35 -29.37 14.24
N GLU A 119 -3.83 -28.95 13.08
CA GLU A 119 -4.32 -29.81 12.00
C GLU A 119 -3.37 -29.73 10.81
N ARG A 120 -3.24 -30.84 10.09
CA ARG A 120 -2.49 -30.92 8.83
C ARG A 120 -3.47 -31.21 7.70
N PHE A 121 -3.30 -30.48 6.61
CA PHE A 121 -4.06 -30.66 5.39
C PHE A 121 -3.09 -30.89 4.23
N ASP A 122 -3.44 -31.77 3.31
CA ASP A 122 -2.63 -32.04 2.12
C ASP A 122 -2.72 -30.89 1.10
N VAL A 123 -3.84 -30.15 1.12
CA VAL A 123 -4.11 -29.03 0.20
C VAL A 123 -4.56 -27.82 1.00
N LEU A 124 -3.85 -26.70 0.82
CA LEU A 124 -4.24 -25.37 1.31
C LEU A 124 -4.57 -24.47 0.12
N VAL A 125 -5.75 -23.86 0.14
CA VAL A 125 -6.14 -22.81 -0.81
C VAL A 125 -6.45 -21.52 -0.07
N SER A 126 -5.80 -20.44 -0.47
CA SER A 126 -6.06 -19.10 0.04
C SER A 126 -6.05 -18.11 -1.11
N VAL A 127 -7.03 -17.22 -1.14
CA VAL A 127 -7.21 -16.22 -2.21
C VAL A 127 -7.18 -14.78 -1.69
N GLY A 128 -6.77 -14.61 -0.43
CA GLY A 128 -6.83 -13.33 0.27
C GLY A 128 -8.26 -12.81 0.41
N GLY A 129 -8.41 -11.51 0.69
CA GLY A 129 -9.72 -10.86 0.87
C GLY A 129 -10.41 -10.40 -0.42
N GLY A 130 -9.85 -10.70 -1.60
CA GLY A 130 -10.36 -10.23 -2.89
C GLY A 130 -11.48 -11.10 -3.46
N ALA A 131 -12.47 -10.48 -4.12
CA ALA A 131 -13.60 -11.20 -4.72
C ALA A 131 -13.23 -12.12 -5.90
N ALA A 132 -12.03 -11.95 -6.49
CA ALA A 132 -11.57 -12.67 -7.68
C ALA A 132 -11.21 -14.15 -7.42
N GLY A 133 -11.14 -14.59 -6.16
CA GLY A 133 -10.63 -15.91 -5.81
C GLY A 133 -11.63 -17.06 -5.79
N ARG A 134 -12.94 -16.77 -5.84
CA ARG A 134 -13.96 -17.78 -5.55
C ARG A 134 -13.91 -18.99 -6.49
N SER A 135 -13.73 -18.76 -7.78
CA SER A 135 -13.63 -19.83 -8.76
C SER A 135 -12.39 -20.70 -8.51
N LEU A 136 -11.26 -20.09 -8.10
CA LEU A 136 -10.05 -20.83 -7.78
C LEU A 136 -10.28 -21.78 -6.61
N VAL A 137 -10.91 -21.30 -5.53
CA VAL A 137 -11.28 -22.15 -4.38
C VAL A 137 -12.17 -23.31 -4.82
N SER A 138 -13.23 -23.03 -5.58
CA SER A 138 -14.17 -24.07 -6.05
C SER A 138 -13.48 -25.15 -6.90
N PHE A 139 -12.61 -24.74 -7.83
CA PHE A 139 -11.89 -25.69 -8.70
C PHE A 139 -10.87 -26.51 -7.92
N THR A 140 -10.14 -25.90 -6.97
CA THR A 140 -9.20 -26.64 -6.12
C THR A 140 -9.91 -27.70 -5.27
N VAL A 141 -11.08 -27.38 -4.70
CA VAL A 141 -11.87 -28.35 -3.92
C VAL A 141 -12.35 -29.51 -4.80
N ALA A 142 -12.89 -29.21 -5.98
CA ALA A 142 -13.35 -30.25 -6.91
C ALA A 142 -12.20 -31.17 -7.36
N ALA A 143 -11.03 -30.61 -7.64
CA ALA A 143 -9.84 -31.39 -8.00
C ALA A 143 -9.38 -32.30 -6.85
N ALA A 144 -9.35 -31.80 -5.61
CA ALA A 144 -8.96 -32.58 -4.44
C ALA A 144 -9.93 -33.75 -4.16
N GLN A 145 -11.24 -33.53 -4.32
CA GLN A 145 -12.25 -34.58 -4.17
C GLN A 145 -12.10 -35.69 -5.22
N ASN A 146 -11.82 -35.32 -6.48
CA ASN A 146 -11.61 -36.29 -7.55
C ASN A 146 -10.35 -37.13 -7.33
N ALA A 147 -9.28 -36.53 -6.79
CA ALA A 147 -8.04 -37.26 -6.49
C ALA A 147 -8.21 -38.31 -5.37
N ASN A 148 -9.16 -38.12 -4.45
CA ASN A 148 -9.43 -39.05 -3.34
C ASN A 148 -10.42 -40.16 -3.70
N ASN A 149 -11.13 -40.05 -4.82
CA ASN A 149 -12.15 -41.00 -5.27
C ASN A 149 -11.65 -41.93 -6.39
N GLY A 150 -10.37 -41.83 -6.77
CA GLY A 150 -9.72 -42.62 -7.80
C GLY A 150 -8.75 -43.66 -7.26
#